data_AF-A0AAN5WZ32-F1
#
_entry.id   AF-A0AAN5WZ32-F1
#
_cell.length_a   1.000
_cell.length_b   1.000
_cell.length_c   1.000
_cell.angle_alpha   90.00
_cell.angle_beta   90.00
_cell.angle_gamma   90.00
#
_symmetry.space_group_name_H-M   'P 1'
#
loop_
_entity.id
_entity.type
_entity.pdbx_description
1 polymer ?
#
loop_
_entity_poly.entity_id
_entity_poly.type
_entity_poly.pdbx_seq_one_letter_code
_entity_poly.pdbx_strand_id
1 'polypeptide(L)'
;MEEGESLYSPSNIMLMHHVTAALRAHALFTRDVDYIVKDGEVIIVDEHTGRTMQGRRLSDGLHQAVEAKEGVAIQNENQTLASITFQNYFRLYEKLAGMTGTADTEAFEFSSIYKLDTVVVPTNRPMIRKDMPDLVYMTEAEKIQAIIEDIRERTAKGQPVLVGTISIEKSEVVSNELTKAGIKHNVLNAKFHAKEADIVAQAGYPAAVTIATNMAGRGTDIMLGGSWQAEVAELENPTPE
;
A
#
# COMPACT_ATOMS: atom_id res chain seq x y z
N MET A 1 -7.29 -44.26 14.76
CA MET A 1 -7.79 -44.34 16.14
C MET A 1 -7.91 -45.79 16.50
N GLU A 2 -7.24 -46.19 17.58
CA GLU A 2 -7.44 -47.50 18.19
C GLU A 2 -8.75 -47.51 18.98
N GLU A 3 -9.30 -48.71 19.19
CA GLU A 3 -10.56 -48.88 19.90
C GLU A 3 -10.39 -48.45 21.37
N GLY A 4 -11.15 -47.43 21.79
CA GLY A 4 -11.09 -46.85 23.14
C GLY A 4 -10.35 -45.51 23.24
N GLU A 5 -9.75 -45.01 22.17
CA GLU A 5 -9.11 -43.69 22.16
C GLU A 5 -10.12 -42.54 22.07
N SER A 6 -9.84 -41.43 22.77
CA SER A 6 -10.64 -40.21 22.71
C SER A 6 -10.28 -39.37 21.48
N LEU A 7 -11.28 -38.71 20.89
CA LEU A 7 -11.10 -37.68 19.85
C LEU A 7 -10.28 -36.47 20.36
N TYR A 8 -10.24 -36.24 21.67
CA TYR A 8 -9.47 -35.17 22.29
C TYR A 8 -8.04 -35.58 22.66
N SER A 9 -7.60 -36.79 22.28
CA SER A 9 -6.21 -37.20 22.48
C SER A 9 -5.25 -36.32 21.66
N PRO A 10 -4.07 -35.94 22.20
CA PRO A 10 -3.05 -35.21 21.43
C PRO A 10 -2.63 -35.91 20.13
N SER A 11 -2.70 -37.24 20.08
CA SER A 11 -2.43 -38.04 18.87
C SER A 11 -3.48 -37.85 17.76
N ASN A 12 -4.69 -37.37 18.10
CA ASN A 12 -5.83 -37.29 17.19
C ASN A 12 -6.17 -35.85 16.76
N ILE A 13 -5.34 -34.85 17.09
CA ILE A 13 -5.60 -33.44 16.78
C ILE A 13 -5.85 -33.20 15.28
N MET A 14 -5.03 -33.80 14.41
CA MET A 14 -5.19 -33.68 12.96
C MET A 14 -6.50 -34.31 12.47
N LEU A 15 -6.88 -35.47 13.03
CA LEU A 15 -8.13 -36.14 12.69
C LEU A 15 -9.34 -35.31 13.14
N MET A 16 -9.29 -34.75 14.35
CA MET A 16 -10.32 -33.85 14.87
C MET A 16 -10.48 -32.62 13.98
N HIS A 17 -9.37 -32.03 13.53
CA HIS A 17 -9.39 -30.91 12.59
C HIS A 17 -10.06 -31.28 11.25
N HIS A 18 -9.72 -32.42 10.65
CA HIS A 18 -10.37 -32.87 9.41
C HIS A 18 -11.86 -33.20 9.59
N VAL A 19 -12.24 -33.85 10.69
CA VAL A 19 -13.64 -34.19 10.99
C VAL A 19 -14.47 -32.92 11.20
N THR A 20 -13.93 -31.94 11.92
CA THR A 20 -14.63 -30.66 12.11
C THR A 20 -14.76 -29.86 10.81
N ALA A 21 -13.74 -29.86 9.96
CA ALA A 21 -13.81 -29.27 8.62
C ALA A 21 -14.86 -29.98 7.74
N ALA A 22 -14.90 -31.31 7.75
CA ALA A 22 -15.90 -32.10 7.03
C ALA A 22 -17.33 -31.82 7.51
N LEU A 23 -17.56 -31.78 8.83
CA LEU A 23 -18.87 -31.44 9.40
C LEU A 23 -19.30 -30.03 9.00
N ARG A 24 -18.40 -29.04 9.04
CA ARG A 24 -18.68 -27.68 8.58
C ARG A 24 -19.03 -27.65 7.09
N ALA A 25 -18.24 -28.31 6.24
CA ALA A 25 -18.52 -28.42 4.81
C ALA A 25 -19.87 -29.10 4.51
N HIS A 26 -20.26 -30.09 5.31
CA HIS A 26 -21.54 -30.78 5.16
C HIS A 26 -22.74 -29.96 5.65
N ALA A 27 -22.64 -29.33 6.81
CA ALA A 27 -23.78 -28.72 7.50
C ALA A 27 -23.93 -27.21 7.26
N LEU A 28 -22.83 -26.49 7.00
CA LEU A 28 -22.82 -25.02 6.88
C LEU A 28 -22.68 -24.53 5.46
N PHE A 29 -22.16 -25.35 4.54
CA PHE A 29 -21.94 -24.95 3.15
C PHE A 29 -22.85 -25.74 2.22
N THR A 30 -23.65 -25.02 1.46
CA THR A 30 -24.68 -25.55 0.57
C THR A 30 -24.28 -25.34 -0.88
N ARG A 31 -24.35 -26.43 -1.65
CA ARG A 31 -24.13 -26.39 -3.09
C ARG A 31 -25.20 -25.50 -3.75
N ASP A 32 -24.78 -24.75 -4.77
CA ASP A 32 -25.60 -23.80 -5.54
C ASP A 32 -26.06 -22.55 -4.76
N VAL A 33 -25.56 -22.36 -3.53
CA VAL A 33 -25.76 -21.15 -2.72
C VAL A 33 -24.41 -20.55 -2.34
N ASP A 34 -23.60 -21.30 -1.57
CA ASP A 34 -22.32 -20.82 -1.05
C ASP A 34 -21.16 -21.11 -2.01
N TYR A 35 -21.32 -22.15 -2.83
CA TYR A 35 -20.35 -22.56 -3.85
C TYR A 35 -21.05 -23.31 -4.98
N ILE A 36 -20.39 -23.36 -6.13
CA ILE A 36 -20.78 -24.19 -7.27
C ILE A 36 -19.64 -25.12 -7.65
N VAL A 37 -19.97 -26.26 -8.25
CA VAL A 37 -18.97 -27.17 -8.83
C VAL A 37 -19.02 -27.02 -10.35
N LYS A 38 -17.94 -26.56 -10.95
CA LYS A 38 -17.83 -26.36 -12.39
C LYS A 38 -16.48 -26.87 -12.89
N ASP A 39 -16.48 -27.62 -13.99
CA ASP A 39 -15.27 -28.17 -14.63
C ASP A 39 -14.38 -29.00 -13.68
N GLY A 40 -14.99 -29.61 -12.65
CA GLY A 40 -14.25 -30.36 -11.64
C GLY A 40 -13.50 -29.46 -10.65
N GLU A 41 -13.94 -28.22 -10.45
CA GLU A 41 -13.44 -27.30 -9.43
C GLU A 41 -14.58 -26.72 -8.59
N VAL A 42 -14.30 -26.49 -7.30
CA VAL A 42 -15.21 -25.80 -6.38
C VAL A 42 -14.97 -24.29 -6.48
N ILE A 43 -15.98 -23.55 -6.91
CA ILE A 43 -15.92 -22.09 -7.05
C ILE A 43 -16.86 -21.47 -6.01
N ILE A 44 -16.31 -20.59 -5.17
CA ILE A 44 -17.08 -19.90 -4.12
C ILE A 44 -18.00 -18.86 -4.76
N VAL A 45 -19.21 -18.73 -4.25
CA VAL A 45 -20.17 -17.69 -4.63
C VAL A 45 -20.20 -16.65 -3.51
N ASP A 46 -20.13 -15.36 -3.88
CA ASP A 46 -20.30 -14.27 -2.93
C ASP A 46 -21.78 -14.17 -2.51
N GLU A 47 -22.05 -14.33 -1.22
CA GLU A 47 -23.39 -14.27 -0.62
C GLU A 47 -24.13 -12.96 -0.91
N HIS A 48 -23.43 -11.83 -1.04
CA HIS A 48 -24.07 -10.52 -1.22
C HIS A 48 -24.36 -10.22 -2.69
N THR A 49 -23.48 -10.64 -3.59
CA THR A 49 -23.54 -10.26 -5.01
C THR A 49 -23.97 -11.39 -5.93
N GLY A 50 -23.96 -12.65 -5.45
CA GLY A 50 -24.19 -13.86 -6.23
C GLY A 50 -23.12 -14.11 -7.30
N ARG A 51 -22.00 -13.38 -7.27
CA ARG A 51 -20.92 -13.52 -8.26
C ARG A 51 -19.98 -14.65 -7.88
N THR A 52 -19.50 -15.36 -8.90
CA THR A 52 -18.50 -16.42 -8.74
C THR A 52 -17.11 -15.82 -8.49
N MET A 53 -16.45 -16.29 -7.44
CA MET A 53 -15.12 -15.85 -7.03
C MET A 53 -14.05 -16.88 -7.44
N GLN A 54 -13.69 -16.90 -8.72
CA GLN A 54 -12.62 -17.77 -9.23
C GLN A 54 -11.27 -17.44 -8.56
N GLY A 55 -10.54 -18.48 -8.17
CA GLY A 55 -9.23 -18.37 -7.50
C GLY A 55 -9.29 -18.13 -5.98
N ARG A 56 -10.48 -17.87 -5.41
CA ARG A 56 -10.65 -17.78 -3.95
C ARG A 56 -10.85 -19.17 -3.36
N ARG A 57 -10.15 -19.46 -2.26
CA ARG A 57 -10.27 -20.72 -1.52
C ARG A 57 -10.69 -20.47 -0.07
N LEU A 58 -11.39 -21.44 0.51
CA LEU A 58 -11.68 -21.45 1.94
C LEU A 58 -10.44 -21.92 2.69
N SER A 59 -10.06 -21.25 3.77
CA SER A 59 -8.87 -21.59 4.57
C SER A 59 -9.13 -22.75 5.53
N ASP A 60 -8.08 -23.23 6.20
CA ASP A 60 -8.16 -24.16 7.34
C ASP A 60 -8.71 -25.55 6.94
N GLY A 61 -8.25 -26.08 5.79
CA GLY A 61 -8.69 -27.38 5.27
C GLY A 61 -10.15 -27.45 4.78
N LEU A 62 -10.91 -26.36 4.90
CA LEU A 62 -12.35 -26.35 4.62
C LEU A 62 -12.66 -26.48 3.13
N HIS A 63 -11.82 -25.92 2.26
CA HIS A 63 -12.02 -26.04 0.82
C HIS A 63 -11.85 -27.49 0.35
N GLN A 64 -10.84 -28.18 0.88
CA GLN A 64 -10.59 -29.59 0.63
C GLN A 64 -11.72 -30.46 1.17
N ALA A 65 -12.30 -30.09 2.31
CA ALA A 65 -13.48 -30.78 2.85
C ALA A 65 -14.71 -30.65 1.93
N VAL A 66 -14.90 -29.48 1.30
CA VAL A 66 -15.96 -29.28 0.28
C VAL A 66 -15.64 -30.05 -1.01
N GLU A 67 -14.39 -30.04 -1.48
CA GLU A 67 -13.95 -30.84 -2.63
C GLU A 67 -14.18 -32.34 -2.39
N ALA A 68 -13.85 -32.84 -1.19
CA ALA A 68 -14.07 -34.22 -0.78
C ALA A 68 -15.57 -34.57 -0.70
N LYS A 69 -16.39 -33.67 -0.14
CA LYS A 69 -17.85 -33.81 -0.06
C LYS A 69 -18.48 -33.97 -1.45
N GLU A 70 -18.01 -33.22 -2.44
CA GLU A 70 -18.54 -33.22 -3.80
C GLU A 70 -17.88 -34.26 -4.72
N GLY A 71 -16.91 -35.03 -4.21
CA GLY A 71 -16.18 -36.05 -4.99
C GLY A 71 -15.26 -35.44 -6.07
N VAL A 72 -14.84 -34.21 -5.88
CA VAL A 72 -13.96 -33.47 -6.79
C VAL A 72 -12.48 -33.80 -6.50
N ALA A 73 -11.61 -33.63 -7.49
CA ALA A 73 -10.17 -33.78 -7.30
C ALA A 73 -9.68 -32.79 -6.23
N ILE A 74 -9.25 -33.33 -5.08
CA ILE A 74 -8.74 -32.52 -3.97
C ILE A 74 -7.40 -31.95 -4.39
N GLN A 75 -7.30 -30.63 -4.44
CA GLN A 75 -6.03 -29.99 -4.71
C GLN A 75 -5.26 -29.81 -3.40
N ASN A 76 -3.94 -29.85 -3.50
CA ASN A 76 -3.09 -29.58 -2.35
C ASN A 76 -3.36 -28.18 -1.80
N GLU A 77 -3.33 -28.07 -0.46
CA GLU A 77 -3.37 -26.78 0.21
C GLU A 77 -2.10 -26.00 -0.12
N ASN A 78 -2.22 -24.68 -0.31
CA ASN A 78 -1.06 -23.82 -0.30
C ASN A 78 -0.54 -23.77 1.14
N GLN A 79 0.45 -24.60 1.44
CA GLN A 79 1.07 -24.64 2.75
C GLN A 79 2.12 -23.54 2.86
N THR A 80 1.99 -22.70 3.90
CA THR A 80 3.05 -21.76 4.26
C THR A 80 4.26 -22.55 4.78
N LEU A 81 5.31 -22.70 3.96
CA LEU A 81 6.54 -23.40 4.34
C LEU A 81 7.39 -22.60 5.34
N ALA A 82 7.42 -21.28 5.18
CA ALA A 82 8.16 -20.38 6.04
C ALA A 82 7.45 -19.04 6.12
N SER A 83 7.41 -18.46 7.32
CA SER A 83 6.90 -17.12 7.55
C SER A 83 7.71 -16.43 8.65
N ILE A 84 7.92 -15.13 8.51
CA ILE A 84 8.53 -14.29 9.53
C ILE A 84 7.94 -12.88 9.40
N THR A 85 7.67 -12.23 10.53
CA THR A 85 7.27 -10.82 10.53
C THR A 85 8.49 -9.94 10.36
N PHE A 86 8.35 -8.75 9.78
CA PHE A 86 9.47 -7.80 9.68
C PHE A 86 10.08 -7.47 11.05
N GLN A 87 9.23 -7.37 12.08
CA GLN A 87 9.66 -7.18 13.47
C GLN A 87 10.65 -8.27 13.92
N ASN A 88 10.28 -9.54 13.74
CA ASN A 88 11.16 -10.65 14.13
C ASN A 88 12.36 -10.76 13.20
N TYR A 89 12.19 -10.50 11.91
CA TYR A 89 13.27 -10.54 10.93
C TYR A 89 14.39 -9.55 11.26
N PHE A 90 14.06 -8.29 11.55
CA PHE A 90 15.08 -7.29 11.91
C PHE A 90 15.74 -7.55 13.26
N ARG A 91 15.05 -8.23 14.20
CA ARG A 91 15.63 -8.64 15.49
C ARG A 91 16.70 -9.73 15.37
N LEU A 92 16.79 -10.42 14.23
CA LEU A 92 17.85 -11.41 13.99
C LEU A 92 19.22 -10.78 13.70
N TYR A 93 19.26 -9.49 13.34
CA TYR A 93 20.50 -8.79 13.04
C TYR A 93 21.27 -8.49 14.33
N GLU A 94 22.56 -8.81 14.36
CA GLU A 94 23.44 -8.51 15.50
C GLU A 94 23.52 -7.00 15.79
N LYS A 95 23.48 -6.18 14.73
CA LYS A 95 23.47 -4.73 14.80
C LYS A 95 22.37 -4.18 13.91
N LEU A 96 21.45 -3.44 14.51
CA LEU A 96 20.35 -2.78 13.83
C LEU A 96 20.45 -1.26 14.05
N ALA A 97 20.28 -0.49 12.97
CA ALA A 97 20.19 0.96 12.99
C ALA A 97 19.27 1.43 11.86
N GLY A 98 18.71 2.64 11.98
CA GLY A 98 17.82 3.22 10.99
C GLY A 98 17.93 4.74 10.94
N MET A 99 17.45 5.33 9.86
CA MET A 99 17.39 6.78 9.66
C MET A 99 16.04 7.19 9.10
N THR A 100 15.47 8.27 9.63
CA THR A 100 14.22 8.87 9.14
C THR A 100 14.09 10.29 9.69
N GLY A 101 13.29 11.13 9.03
CA GLY A 101 13.00 12.50 9.46
C GLY A 101 11.90 12.61 10.54
N THR A 102 11.17 11.53 10.83
CA THR A 102 9.94 11.58 11.65
C THR A 102 9.88 10.50 12.74
N ALA A 103 11.01 9.95 13.19
CA ALA A 103 11.02 8.86 14.18
C ALA A 103 10.62 9.30 15.60
N ASP A 104 10.64 10.60 15.90
CA ASP A 104 10.47 11.10 17.27
C ASP A 104 9.11 10.71 17.89
N THR A 105 8.05 10.68 17.08
CA THR A 105 6.71 10.27 17.55
C THR A 105 6.65 8.78 17.91
N GLU A 106 7.42 7.95 17.22
CA GLU A 106 7.42 6.49 17.38
C GLU A 106 8.60 5.98 18.24
N ALA A 107 9.31 6.88 18.92
CA ALA A 107 10.51 6.56 19.69
C ALA A 107 10.28 5.45 20.74
N PHE A 108 9.10 5.48 21.39
CA PHE A 108 8.71 4.47 22.37
C PHE A 108 8.51 3.09 21.73
N GLU A 109 7.92 3.03 20.54
CA GLU A 109 7.71 1.78 19.81
C GLU A 109 9.05 1.19 19.37
N PHE A 110 9.95 2.01 18.83
CA PHE A 110 11.30 1.56 18.44
C PHE A 110 12.11 1.01 19.63
N SER A 111 12.05 1.67 20.79
CA SER A 111 12.74 1.20 21.99
C SER A 111 12.13 -0.08 22.55
N SER A 112 10.79 -0.18 22.58
CA SER A 112 10.12 -1.37 23.13
C SER A 112 10.32 -2.62 22.27
N ILE A 113 10.14 -2.51 20.94
CA ILE A 113 10.19 -3.64 20.00
C ILE A 113 11.64 -3.98 19.60
N TYR A 114 12.43 -2.98 19.20
CA TYR A 114 13.74 -3.19 18.59
C TYR A 114 14.93 -2.82 19.50
N LYS A 115 14.67 -2.26 20.70
CA LYS A 115 15.72 -1.73 21.58
C LYS A 115 16.56 -0.65 20.90
N LEU A 116 15.91 0.15 20.04
CA LEU A 116 16.53 1.26 19.34
C LEU A 116 16.16 2.57 20.02
N ASP A 117 17.18 3.34 20.39
CA ASP A 117 17.01 4.70 20.87
C ASP A 117 16.86 5.66 19.69
N THR A 118 15.93 6.61 19.82
CA THR A 118 15.71 7.66 18.82
C THR A 118 16.44 8.92 19.25
N VAL A 119 17.35 9.39 18.39
CA VAL A 119 18.12 10.61 18.62
C VAL A 119 17.73 11.65 17.58
N VAL A 120 17.23 12.80 18.04
CA VAL A 120 16.89 13.93 17.16
C VAL A 120 18.17 14.69 16.83
N VAL A 121 18.66 14.50 15.60
CA VAL A 121 19.83 15.22 15.08
C VAL A 121 19.41 16.62 14.65
N PRO A 122 20.12 17.69 15.07
CA PRO A 122 19.78 19.06 14.66
C PRO A 122 19.95 19.25 13.16
N THR A 123 19.12 20.12 12.58
CA THR A 123 19.19 20.45 11.15
C THR A 123 20.43 21.28 10.83
N ASN A 124 20.99 21.10 9.63
CA ASN A 124 22.15 21.88 9.17
C ASN A 124 21.86 23.40 9.08
N ARG A 125 20.60 23.77 8.84
CA ARG A 125 20.14 25.17 8.80
C ARG A 125 18.90 25.35 9.67
N PRO A 126 18.66 26.56 10.21
CA PRO A 126 17.40 26.89 10.88
C PRO A 126 16.21 26.65 9.95
N MET A 127 15.19 25.94 10.46
CA MET A 127 13.99 25.62 9.71
C MET A 127 13.05 26.84 9.67
N ILE A 128 12.71 27.31 8.47
CA ILE A 128 11.86 28.51 8.24
C ILE A 128 10.55 28.20 7.51
N ARG A 129 10.20 26.92 7.36
CA ARG A 129 8.94 26.48 6.74
C ARG A 129 7.77 26.99 7.58
N LYS A 130 6.76 27.54 6.89
CA LYS A 130 5.53 28.01 7.52
C LYS A 130 4.45 26.95 7.33
N ASP A 131 4.17 26.22 8.41
CA ASP A 131 3.08 25.24 8.43
C ASP A 131 1.78 25.97 8.75
N MET A 132 0.85 25.96 7.80
CA MET A 132 -0.45 26.64 7.91
C MET A 132 -1.49 25.71 8.55
N PRO A 133 -2.51 26.24 9.26
CA PRO A 133 -3.60 25.43 9.79
C PRO A 133 -4.42 24.74 8.69
N ASP A 134 -5.03 23.61 9.03
CA ASP A 134 -5.89 22.85 8.12
C ASP A 134 -7.15 23.62 7.74
N LEU A 135 -7.58 23.48 6.48
CA LEU A 135 -8.84 24.02 5.97
C LEU A 135 -9.84 22.88 5.71
N VAL A 136 -11.02 22.97 6.32
CA VAL A 136 -12.08 21.95 6.22
C VAL A 136 -13.28 22.54 5.48
N TYR A 137 -13.82 21.77 4.54
CA TYR A 137 -14.96 22.15 3.70
C TYR A 137 -16.11 21.17 3.87
N MET A 138 -17.34 21.62 3.62
CA MET A 138 -18.55 20.80 3.76
C MET A 138 -18.64 19.72 2.68
N THR A 139 -18.26 20.07 1.45
CA THR A 139 -18.28 19.15 0.31
C THR A 139 -16.90 18.97 -0.31
N GLU A 140 -16.69 17.81 -0.94
CA GLU A 140 -15.46 17.56 -1.69
C GLU A 140 -15.31 18.49 -2.90
N ALA A 141 -16.43 18.88 -3.54
CA ALA A 141 -16.40 19.82 -4.67
C ALA A 141 -15.87 21.20 -4.25
N GLU A 142 -16.34 21.74 -3.12
CA GLU A 142 -15.83 23.01 -2.57
C GLU A 142 -14.36 22.91 -2.19
N LYS A 143 -13.95 21.81 -1.55
CA LYS A 143 -12.55 21.53 -1.21
C LYS A 143 -11.67 21.58 -2.46
N ILE A 144 -12.06 20.88 -3.53
CA ILE A 144 -11.28 20.83 -4.77
C ILE A 144 -11.22 22.21 -5.43
N GLN A 145 -12.36 22.92 -5.54
CA GLN A 145 -12.37 24.28 -6.09
C GLN A 145 -11.44 25.23 -5.32
N ALA A 146 -11.43 25.16 -3.99
CA ALA A 146 -10.52 25.95 -3.17
C ALA A 146 -9.04 25.59 -3.40
N ILE A 147 -8.72 24.30 -3.55
CA ILE A 147 -7.37 23.84 -3.90
C ILE A 147 -6.95 24.38 -5.26
N ILE A 148 -7.82 24.32 -6.27
CA ILE A 148 -7.51 24.82 -7.62
C ILE A 148 -7.26 26.33 -7.62
N GLU A 149 -8.05 27.09 -6.85
CA GLU A 149 -7.86 28.54 -6.73
C GLU A 149 -6.53 28.89 -6.05
N ASP A 150 -6.17 28.20 -4.96
CA ASP A 150 -4.87 28.40 -4.27
C ASP A 150 -3.69 28.06 -5.20
N ILE A 151 -3.79 26.95 -5.96
CA ILE A 151 -2.77 26.59 -6.95
C ILE A 151 -2.66 27.67 -8.02
N ARG A 152 -3.78 28.21 -8.52
CA ARG A 152 -3.78 29.28 -9.52
C ARG A 152 -3.09 30.53 -8.99
N GLU A 153 -3.38 30.96 -7.77
CA GLU A 153 -2.76 32.15 -7.17
C GLU A 153 -1.24 31.96 -6.99
N ARG A 154 -0.82 30.78 -6.51
CA ARG A 154 0.60 30.46 -6.30
C ARG A 154 1.37 30.36 -7.60
N THR A 155 0.82 29.67 -8.60
CA THR A 155 1.44 29.53 -9.93
C THR A 155 1.53 30.86 -10.65
N ALA A 156 0.53 31.74 -10.52
CA ALA A 156 0.59 33.11 -11.05
C ALA A 156 1.73 33.94 -10.45
N LYS A 157 2.11 33.66 -9.19
CA LYS A 157 3.28 34.26 -8.51
C LYS A 157 4.60 33.51 -8.80
N GLY A 158 4.58 32.44 -9.59
CA GLY A 158 5.74 31.62 -9.90
C GLY A 158 6.14 30.62 -8.80
N GLN A 159 5.32 30.42 -7.77
CA GLN A 159 5.64 29.49 -6.69
C GLN A 159 5.39 28.02 -7.14
N PRO A 160 6.35 27.09 -6.94
CA PRO A 160 6.13 25.66 -7.18
C PRO A 160 5.15 25.06 -6.16
N VAL A 161 4.33 24.11 -6.60
CA VAL A 161 3.29 23.48 -5.76
C VAL A 161 3.33 21.95 -5.89
N LEU A 162 3.32 21.28 -4.73
CA LEU A 162 3.16 19.84 -4.61
C LEU A 162 1.82 19.53 -3.96
N VAL A 163 0.99 18.71 -4.61
CA VAL A 163 -0.34 18.30 -4.13
C VAL A 163 -0.32 16.82 -3.75
N GLY A 164 -0.52 16.52 -2.47
CA GLY A 164 -0.62 15.15 -1.97
C GLY A 164 -2.05 14.60 -2.07
N THR A 165 -2.21 13.38 -2.55
CA THR A 165 -3.49 12.67 -2.63
C THR A 165 -3.34 11.24 -2.10
N ILE A 166 -4.41 10.63 -1.60
CA ILE A 166 -4.36 9.29 -0.96
C ILE A 166 -4.53 8.12 -1.94
N SER A 167 -5.09 8.38 -3.13
CA SER A 167 -5.38 7.35 -4.12
C SER A 167 -5.24 7.88 -5.53
N ILE A 168 -4.95 6.98 -6.47
CA ILE A 168 -4.79 7.32 -7.89
C ILE A 168 -6.09 7.96 -8.44
N GLU A 169 -7.25 7.43 -8.05
CA GLU A 169 -8.55 7.99 -8.44
C GLU A 169 -8.69 9.45 -8.03
N LYS A 170 -8.28 9.80 -6.80
CA LYS A 170 -8.30 11.20 -6.35
C LYS A 170 -7.27 12.05 -7.08
N SER A 171 -6.09 11.50 -7.40
CA SER A 171 -5.11 12.19 -8.25
C SER A 171 -5.68 12.52 -9.63
N GLU A 172 -6.40 11.58 -10.25
CA GLU A 172 -7.06 11.79 -11.55
C GLU A 172 -8.18 12.83 -11.48
N VAL A 173 -8.98 12.83 -10.41
CA VAL A 173 -10.02 13.86 -10.21
C VAL A 173 -9.38 15.27 -10.13
N VAL A 174 -8.33 15.44 -9.33
CA VAL A 174 -7.63 16.73 -9.21
C VAL A 174 -6.94 17.12 -10.52
N SER A 175 -6.32 16.16 -11.20
CA SER A 175 -5.69 16.33 -12.52
C SER A 175 -6.69 16.84 -13.58
N ASN A 176 -7.88 16.25 -13.64
CA ASN A 176 -8.93 16.68 -14.55
C ASN A 176 -9.41 18.11 -14.27
N GLU A 177 -9.58 18.47 -12.99
CA GLU A 177 -9.97 19.85 -12.62
C GLU A 177 -8.86 20.87 -12.90
N LEU A 178 -7.59 20.53 -12.68
CA LEU A 178 -6.45 21.36 -13.07
C LEU A 178 -6.37 21.55 -14.59
N THR A 179 -6.63 20.49 -15.36
CA THR A 179 -6.67 20.54 -16.83
C THR A 179 -7.77 21.49 -17.31
N LYS A 180 -8.97 21.41 -16.72
CA LYS A 180 -10.08 22.35 -17.00
C LYS A 180 -9.72 23.79 -16.65
N ALA A 181 -8.94 24.00 -15.59
CA ALA A 181 -8.42 25.30 -15.20
C ALA A 181 -7.23 25.80 -16.06
N GLY A 182 -6.73 24.98 -17.01
CA GLY A 182 -5.62 25.33 -17.89
C GLY A 182 -4.25 25.28 -17.23
N ILE A 183 -4.11 24.60 -16.09
CA ILE A 183 -2.86 24.51 -15.32
C ILE A 183 -2.10 23.25 -15.72
N LYS A 184 -0.89 23.43 -16.28
CA LYS A 184 0.03 22.33 -16.58
C LYS A 184 0.50 21.69 -15.28
N HIS A 185 0.43 20.37 -15.21
CA HIS A 185 0.84 19.62 -14.02
C HIS A 185 1.33 18.22 -14.40
N ASN A 186 2.08 17.61 -13.49
CA ASN A 186 2.55 16.22 -13.60
C ASN A 186 1.90 15.35 -12.52
N VAL A 187 1.67 14.07 -12.80
CA VAL A 187 1.05 13.13 -11.85
C VAL A 187 2.00 11.95 -11.58
N LEU A 188 2.25 11.68 -10.30
CA LEU A 188 3.09 10.60 -9.81
C LEU A 188 2.23 9.52 -9.13
N ASN A 189 2.12 8.36 -9.78
CA ASN A 189 1.20 7.28 -9.38
C ASN A 189 1.89 6.07 -8.71
N ALA A 190 3.16 6.20 -8.31
CA ALA A 190 3.99 5.15 -7.70
C ALA A 190 4.14 3.87 -8.55
N LYS A 191 3.96 3.97 -9.87
CA LYS A 191 4.09 2.83 -10.82
C LYS A 191 5.45 2.78 -11.49
N PHE A 192 6.11 3.91 -11.67
CA PHE A 192 7.35 4.01 -12.46
C PHE A 192 8.42 4.81 -11.72
N HIS A 193 9.08 4.19 -10.74
CA HIS A 193 10.00 4.87 -9.84
C HIS A 193 11.11 5.69 -10.54
N ALA A 194 11.69 5.19 -11.64
CA ALA A 194 12.75 5.90 -12.36
C ALA A 194 12.26 7.21 -12.99
N LYS A 195 11.16 7.15 -13.76
CA LYS A 195 10.56 8.35 -14.39
C LYS A 195 9.98 9.32 -13.36
N GLU A 196 9.50 8.81 -12.24
CA GLU A 196 8.98 9.63 -11.14
C GLU A 196 10.08 10.47 -10.49
N ALA A 197 11.29 9.93 -10.36
CA ALA A 197 12.43 10.68 -9.81
C ALA A 197 12.77 11.90 -10.68
N ASP A 198 12.79 11.74 -12.01
CA ASP A 198 13.06 12.83 -12.95
C ASP A 198 12.02 13.96 -12.83
N ILE A 199 10.74 13.59 -12.71
CA ILE A 199 9.63 14.54 -12.53
C ILE A 199 9.75 15.27 -11.18
N VAL A 200 10.10 14.56 -10.10
CA VAL A 200 10.24 15.15 -8.76
C VAL A 200 11.44 16.10 -8.71
N ALA A 201 12.55 15.77 -9.37
CA ALA A 201 13.72 16.65 -9.46
C ALA A 201 13.40 18.00 -10.14
N GLN A 202 12.43 18.00 -11.05
CA GLN A 202 11.94 19.20 -11.74
C GLN A 202 10.73 19.86 -11.03
N ALA A 203 10.23 19.31 -9.93
CA ALA A 203 9.05 19.86 -9.25
C ALA A 203 9.30 21.23 -8.59
N GLY A 204 10.57 21.61 -8.40
CA GLY A 204 10.96 22.89 -7.79
C GLY A 204 11.11 24.07 -8.77
N TYR A 205 10.86 23.89 -10.07
CA TYR A 205 10.89 25.01 -11.02
C TYR A 205 9.76 26.02 -10.77
N PRO A 206 9.96 27.30 -11.11
CA PRO A 206 8.91 28.30 -10.99
C PRO A 206 7.63 27.90 -11.71
N ALA A 207 6.49 28.06 -11.03
CA ALA A 207 5.15 27.68 -11.48
C ALA A 207 4.94 26.18 -11.82
N ALA A 208 5.86 25.29 -11.42
CA ALA A 208 5.67 23.85 -11.57
C ALA A 208 4.59 23.32 -10.60
N VAL A 209 3.70 22.47 -11.11
CA VAL A 209 2.66 21.81 -10.31
C VAL A 209 2.83 20.30 -10.43
N THR A 210 2.96 19.63 -9.29
CA THR A 210 3.13 18.17 -9.23
C THR A 210 2.09 17.57 -8.30
N ILE A 211 1.37 16.54 -8.76
CA ILE A 211 0.46 15.74 -7.95
C ILE A 211 1.19 14.44 -7.57
N ALA A 212 1.21 14.11 -6.27
CA ALA A 212 1.77 12.88 -5.75
C ALA A 212 0.69 12.03 -5.08
N THR A 213 0.59 10.76 -5.49
CA THR A 213 -0.24 9.77 -4.78
C THR A 213 0.55 9.13 -3.64
N ASN A 214 0.03 9.20 -2.42
CA ASN A 214 0.63 8.69 -1.19
C ASN A 214 2.09 9.15 -1.01
N MET A 215 3.03 8.23 -1.18
CA MET A 215 4.47 8.45 -1.06
C MET A 215 5.18 8.33 -2.42
N ALA A 216 4.50 8.63 -3.53
CA ALA A 216 5.16 8.72 -4.82
C ALA A 216 6.24 9.81 -4.79
N GLY A 217 7.42 9.53 -5.35
CA GLY A 217 8.57 10.42 -5.27
C GLY A 217 9.39 10.35 -3.97
N ARG A 218 9.05 9.43 -3.05
CA ARG A 218 9.84 9.24 -1.81
C ARG A 218 11.30 8.91 -2.11
N GLY A 219 12.20 9.64 -1.46
CA GLY A 219 13.65 9.45 -1.59
C GLY A 219 14.33 10.34 -2.64
N THR A 220 13.58 11.19 -3.35
CA THR A 220 14.13 12.22 -4.25
C THR A 220 13.86 13.60 -3.67
N ASP A 221 14.91 14.42 -3.52
CA ASP A 221 14.79 15.78 -2.99
C ASP A 221 14.26 16.75 -4.04
N ILE A 222 13.31 17.62 -3.63
CA ILE A 222 12.81 18.71 -4.47
C ILE A 222 13.69 19.94 -4.25
N MET A 223 14.59 20.21 -5.20
CA MET A 223 15.43 21.40 -5.19
C MET A 223 14.71 22.60 -5.83
N LEU A 224 14.64 23.72 -5.12
CA LEU A 224 14.06 24.96 -5.65
C LEU A 224 14.93 25.50 -6.79
N GLY A 225 14.31 25.81 -7.92
CA GLY A 225 15.01 26.22 -9.14
C GLY A 225 15.45 25.07 -10.05
N GLY A 226 15.11 23.82 -9.70
CA GLY A 226 15.48 22.63 -10.47
C GLY A 226 16.78 21.97 -9.98
N SER A 227 17.09 20.83 -10.58
CA SER A 227 18.31 20.08 -10.29
C SER A 227 19.35 20.29 -11.41
N TRP A 228 20.34 21.14 -11.15
CA TRP A 228 21.48 21.32 -12.07
C TRP A 228 22.22 19.99 -12.34
N GLN A 229 22.19 19.07 -11.39
CA GLN A 229 22.80 17.74 -11.53
C GLN A 229 22.04 16.88 -12.54
N ALA A 230 20.71 17.00 -12.57
CA ALA A 230 19.88 16.33 -13.56
C ALA A 230 20.08 16.94 -14.96
N GLU A 231 20.16 18.28 -15.04
CA GLU A 231 20.46 18.97 -16.31
C GLU A 231 21.83 18.55 -16.89
N VAL A 232 22.87 18.43 -16.05
CA VAL A 232 24.20 18.00 -16.49
C VAL A 232 24.23 16.53 -16.92
N ALA A 233 23.42 15.67 -16.31
CA ALA A 233 23.34 14.25 -16.67
C ALA A 233 22.64 13.99 -18.02
N GLU A 234 21.76 14.90 -18.46
CA GLU A 234 21.08 14.83 -19.77
C GLU A 234 21.90 15.41 -20.93
N LEU A 235 23.01 16.12 -20.65
CA LEU A 235 23.87 16.67 -21.71
C LEU A 235 24.69 15.56 -22.38
N GLU A 236 24.53 15.39 -23.69
CA GLU A 236 25.27 14.38 -24.49
C GLU A 236 26.77 14.69 -24.66
N ASN A 237 27.26 15.87 -24.25
CA ASN A 237 28.69 16.23 -24.17
C ASN A 237 28.91 17.40 -23.19
N PRO A 238 29.04 17.16 -21.87
CA PRO A 238 29.33 18.24 -20.93
C PRO A 238 30.80 18.69 -21.11
N THR A 239 31.00 19.97 -21.43
CA THR A 239 32.33 20.58 -21.35
C THR A 239 32.73 20.77 -19.87
N PRO A 240 34.02 20.60 -19.50
CA PRO A 240 34.47 20.63 -18.10
C PRO A 240 34.40 21.98 -17.37
N GLU A 241 33.74 23.00 -17.93
CA GLU A 241 33.76 24.38 -17.42
C GLU A 241 32.44 24.77 -16.73
#